data_AF-A0A1R4H9J5-F1
#
_entry.id   AF-A0A1R4H9J5-F1
#
_cell.length_a   1.000
_cell.length_b   1.000
_cell.length_c   1.000
_cell.angle_alpha   90.00
_cell.angle_beta   90.00
_cell.angle_gamma   90.00
#
_symmetry.space_group_name_H-M   'P 1'
#
loop_
_entity.id
_entity.type
_entity.pdbx_description
1 polymer ?
#
loop_
_entity_poly.entity_id
_entity_poly.type
_entity_poly.pdbx_seq_one_letter_code
_entity_poly.pdbx_strand_id
1 'polypeptide(L)'
;MKIDVKVKNLGKIKEAKFHIRPMTVITGPNGTGKSFFTKTLYSILNVINKNVYHESINQTIRIIQNLLRATSTNPNIDTDNLIDTSEINSNLESLKIEFEEASNWKIDDYRAFATSKVGAVEAIRASYSLYLNRLSQTHIEFNKDFSHFINIHFDEFLAILKDPIFHYSKFFRDHIKNELQDNFQISSLSELIGFGEEKIEIEVDDLLKIQLSSTEITLDLGSDFIDEVSDLSSVVFFESPAYWKVREALKSARNNQNHQLLNRQRLTRLIGKKNDDILTGVPKYFYDLDDVLNIKTKTEGAFKSATDILENALGGEFIFKGDSLSFTDKTGREISKNLVSFGMTNRKNSDPYFKKSQL
;
A
#
# COMPACT_ATOMS: atom_id res chain seq x y z
N MET A 1 -16.89 0.67 -11.34
CA MET A 1 -15.79 0.16 -12.17
C MET A 1 -16.31 -0.87 -13.16
N LYS A 2 -15.87 -0.81 -14.41
CA LYS A 2 -16.04 -1.86 -15.40
C LYS A 2 -14.65 -2.12 -15.97
N ILE A 3 -14.05 -3.26 -15.62
CA ILE A 3 -12.74 -3.66 -16.16
C ILE A 3 -12.84 -5.06 -16.74
N ASP A 4 -12.13 -5.31 -17.84
CA ASP A 4 -11.92 -6.64 -18.37
C ASP A 4 -10.52 -7.13 -18.02
N VAL A 5 -10.44 -8.29 -17.38
CA VAL A 5 -9.18 -8.90 -16.95
C VAL A 5 -8.96 -10.19 -17.70
N LYS A 6 -7.89 -10.27 -18.49
CA LYS A 6 -7.43 -11.52 -19.09
C LYS A 6 -6.27 -12.07 -18.29
N VAL A 7 -6.26 -13.38 -18.12
CA VAL A 7 -5.22 -14.08 -17.36
C VAL A 7 -4.80 -15.34 -18.09
N LYS A 8 -3.50 -15.60 -18.12
CA LYS A 8 -2.91 -16.86 -18.59
C LYS A 8 -1.96 -17.44 -17.56
N ASN A 9 -1.97 -18.75 -17.46
CA ASN A 9 -1.05 -19.57 -16.65
C ASN A 9 -1.01 -19.23 -15.15
N LEU A 10 -2.10 -18.73 -14.59
CA LEU A 10 -2.20 -18.34 -13.18
C LEU A 10 -2.72 -19.50 -12.33
N GLY A 11 -1.83 -20.20 -11.63
CA GLY A 11 -2.16 -21.37 -10.81
C GLY A 11 -2.88 -22.44 -11.62
N LYS A 12 -4.17 -22.68 -11.34
CA LYS A 12 -5.01 -23.65 -12.09
C LYS A 12 -5.75 -23.04 -13.28
N ILE A 13 -5.54 -21.77 -13.59
CA ILE A 13 -6.19 -21.07 -14.70
C ILE A 13 -5.22 -21.02 -15.87
N LYS A 14 -5.45 -21.83 -16.90
CA LYS A 14 -4.61 -21.83 -18.11
C LYS A 14 -4.82 -20.56 -18.92
N GLU A 15 -6.08 -20.24 -19.19
CA GLU A 15 -6.49 -19.01 -19.85
C GLU A 15 -7.92 -18.68 -19.42
N ALA A 16 -8.19 -17.42 -19.11
CA ALA A 16 -9.52 -16.93 -18.80
C ALA A 16 -9.65 -15.44 -19.08
N LYS A 17 -10.88 -15.01 -19.41
CA LYS A 17 -11.28 -13.61 -19.47
C LYS A 17 -12.40 -13.37 -18.46
N PHE A 18 -12.21 -12.38 -17.59
CA PHE A 18 -13.14 -11.98 -16.55
C PHE A 18 -13.67 -10.58 -16.84
N HIS A 19 -14.98 -10.42 -16.74
CA HIS A 19 -15.66 -9.14 -16.86
C HIS A 19 -16.03 -8.63 -15.47
N ILE A 20 -15.21 -7.77 -14.89
CA ILE A 20 -15.45 -7.21 -13.57
C ILE A 20 -16.35 -5.99 -13.73
N ARG A 21 -17.49 -6.02 -13.05
CA ARG A 21 -18.55 -5.00 -13.02
C ARG A 21 -18.84 -4.62 -11.57
N PRO A 22 -19.63 -3.55 -11.30
CA PRO A 22 -19.87 -3.06 -9.93
C PRO A 22 -20.29 -4.16 -8.93
N MET A 23 -21.06 -5.14 -9.39
CA MET A 23 -21.30 -6.39 -8.67
C MET A 23 -20.90 -7.55 -9.58
N THR A 24 -19.93 -8.35 -9.14
CA THR A 24 -19.44 -9.53 -9.85
C THR A 24 -19.39 -10.70 -8.89
N VAL A 25 -20.10 -11.78 -9.19
CA VAL A 25 -20.09 -13.00 -8.37
C VAL A 25 -19.39 -14.10 -9.14
N ILE A 26 -18.27 -14.59 -8.61
CA ILE A 26 -17.49 -15.69 -9.19
C ILE A 26 -17.86 -16.98 -8.45
N THR A 27 -18.57 -17.89 -9.13
CA THR A 27 -19.03 -19.17 -8.57
C THR A 27 -18.32 -20.34 -9.23
N GLY A 28 -18.39 -21.52 -8.60
CA GLY A 28 -17.84 -22.76 -9.14
C GLY A 28 -17.32 -23.70 -8.06
N PRO A 29 -16.96 -24.95 -8.41
CA PRO A 29 -16.50 -25.97 -7.46
C PRO A 29 -15.24 -25.56 -6.67
N ASN A 30 -14.97 -26.24 -5.56
CA ASN A 30 -13.75 -26.00 -4.78
C ASN A 30 -12.50 -26.36 -5.59
N GLY A 31 -11.45 -25.57 -5.42
CA GLY A 31 -10.15 -25.84 -6.07
C GLY A 31 -10.09 -25.53 -7.57
N THR A 32 -11.04 -24.78 -8.14
CA THR A 32 -11.05 -24.34 -9.55
C THR A 32 -10.32 -23.01 -9.81
N GLY A 33 -9.64 -22.45 -8.81
CA GLY A 33 -8.87 -21.20 -8.97
C GLY A 33 -9.62 -19.91 -8.63
N LYS A 34 -10.87 -19.96 -8.14
CA LYS A 34 -11.65 -18.76 -7.77
C LYS A 34 -10.91 -17.85 -6.79
N SER A 35 -10.55 -18.37 -5.61
CA SER A 35 -9.82 -17.60 -4.58
C SER A 35 -8.44 -17.17 -5.06
N PHE A 36 -7.82 -17.98 -5.94
CA PHE A 36 -6.51 -17.67 -6.50
C PHE A 36 -6.59 -16.43 -7.39
N PHE A 37 -7.53 -16.40 -8.34
CA PHE A 37 -7.77 -15.25 -9.19
C PHE A 37 -8.18 -14.00 -8.40
N THR A 38 -9.16 -14.11 -7.50
CA THR A 38 -9.66 -12.94 -6.77
C THR A 38 -8.60 -12.33 -5.86
N LYS A 39 -7.72 -13.17 -5.29
CA LYS A 39 -6.58 -12.75 -4.48
C LYS A 39 -5.50 -12.06 -5.32
N THR A 40 -5.15 -12.60 -6.48
CA THR A 40 -4.25 -11.94 -7.45
C THR A 40 -4.80 -10.59 -7.87
N LEU A 41 -6.09 -10.54 -8.23
CA LEU A 41 -6.76 -9.31 -8.64
C LEU A 41 -6.78 -8.28 -7.50
N TYR A 42 -7.07 -8.71 -6.27
CA TYR A 42 -6.98 -7.85 -5.10
C TYR A 42 -5.58 -7.27 -4.94
N SER A 43 -4.53 -8.10 -4.97
CA SER A 43 -3.14 -7.64 -4.80
C SER A 43 -2.77 -6.57 -5.82
N ILE A 44 -3.16 -6.75 -7.09
CA ILE A 44 -2.89 -5.77 -8.16
C ILE A 44 -3.70 -4.48 -7.93
N LEU A 45 -5.02 -4.60 -7.72
CA LEU A 45 -5.89 -3.43 -7.53
C LEU A 45 -5.54 -2.63 -6.25
N ASN A 46 -5.05 -3.31 -5.21
CA ASN A 46 -4.60 -2.67 -3.97
C ASN A 46 -3.35 -1.79 -4.21
N VAL A 47 -2.42 -2.23 -5.08
CA VAL A 47 -1.26 -1.41 -5.47
C VAL A 47 -1.68 -0.26 -6.35
N ILE A 48 -2.55 -0.53 -7.32
CA ILE A 48 -3.12 0.47 -8.21
C ILE A 48 -3.70 1.64 -7.41
N ASN A 49 -4.52 1.36 -6.39
CA ASN A 49 -5.16 2.39 -5.57
C ASN A 49 -4.20 3.19 -4.66
N LYS A 50 -2.92 2.83 -4.59
CA LYS A 50 -1.92 3.52 -3.75
C LYS A 50 -1.08 4.44 -4.61
N ASN A 51 -0.80 5.64 -4.10
CA ASN A 51 0.25 6.48 -4.66
C ASN A 51 1.63 5.95 -4.21
N VAL A 52 2.08 4.87 -4.82
CA VAL A 52 3.35 4.19 -4.49
C VAL A 52 4.57 5.09 -4.66
N TYR A 53 4.47 6.09 -5.54
CA TYR A 53 5.54 7.08 -5.72
C TYR A 53 5.66 8.00 -4.51
N HIS A 54 4.52 8.52 -4.04
CA HIS A 54 4.44 9.33 -2.82
C HIS A 54 4.92 8.56 -1.58
N GLU A 55 4.48 7.31 -1.41
CA GLU A 55 4.94 6.46 -0.31
C GLU A 55 6.47 6.30 -0.31
N SER A 56 7.05 6.09 -1.50
CA SER A 56 8.50 5.92 -1.66
C SER A 56 9.27 7.20 -1.34
N ILE A 57 8.82 8.36 -1.84
CA ILE A 57 9.42 9.67 -1.53
C ILE A 57 9.41 9.92 0.00
N ASN A 58 8.25 9.73 0.63
CA ASN A 58 8.12 9.90 2.07
C ASN A 58 9.02 8.94 2.86
N GLN A 59 9.17 7.71 2.38
CA GLN A 59 10.08 6.75 3.00
C GLN A 59 11.53 7.22 2.91
N THR A 60 11.99 7.72 1.75
CA THR A 60 13.34 8.25 1.57
C THR A 60 13.61 9.43 2.51
N ILE A 61 12.67 10.39 2.61
CA ILE A 61 12.79 11.52 3.55
C ILE A 61 12.92 11.02 5.00
N ARG A 62 12.05 10.09 5.41
CA ARG A 62 12.07 9.52 6.78
C ARG A 62 13.39 8.81 7.09
N ILE A 63 13.97 8.08 6.13
CA ILE A 63 15.26 7.41 6.32
C ILE A 63 16.36 8.44 6.56
N ILE A 64 16.43 9.50 5.73
CA ILE A 64 17.41 10.58 5.90
C ILE A 64 17.25 11.24 7.27
N GLN A 65 16.03 11.61 7.66
CA GLN A 65 15.74 12.21 8.97
C GLN A 65 16.15 11.30 10.13
N ASN A 66 15.88 9.98 10.03
CA ASN A 66 16.26 9.03 11.08
C ASN A 66 17.78 8.88 11.21
N LEU A 67 18.50 8.83 10.09
CA LEU A 67 19.96 8.81 10.08
C LEU A 67 20.54 10.10 10.67
N LEU A 68 20.00 11.28 10.30
CA LEU A 68 20.39 12.57 10.87
C LEU A 68 20.15 12.61 12.39
N ARG A 69 18.99 12.14 12.86
CA ARG A 69 18.70 12.06 14.29
C ARG A 69 19.69 11.16 15.03
N ALA A 70 20.01 10.01 14.45
CA ALA A 70 21.01 9.10 15.03
C ALA A 70 22.37 9.78 15.18
N THR A 71 22.78 10.58 14.18
CA THR A 71 24.01 11.36 14.26
C THR A 71 23.96 12.38 15.40
N SER A 72 22.85 13.11 15.59
CA SER A 72 22.69 14.12 16.66
C SER A 72 22.61 13.58 18.11
N THR A 73 22.42 12.27 18.30
CA THR A 73 22.32 11.66 19.65
C THR A 73 23.66 11.31 20.30
N ASN A 74 24.79 11.60 19.63
CA ASN A 74 26.12 11.39 20.20
C ASN A 74 26.39 12.46 21.28
N PRO A 75 26.68 12.08 22.55
CA PRO A 75 26.82 13.00 23.67
C PRO A 75 27.98 14.00 23.56
N ASN A 76 28.89 13.84 22.59
CA ASN A 76 30.02 14.74 22.33
C ASN A 76 29.71 15.83 21.29
N ILE A 77 28.45 16.01 20.90
CA ILE A 77 28.04 16.96 19.87
C ILE A 77 27.78 18.34 20.49
N ASP A 78 28.54 19.34 20.04
CA ASP A 78 28.38 20.75 20.41
C ASP A 78 27.03 21.35 19.94
N THR A 79 26.58 22.43 20.58
CA THR A 79 25.29 23.11 20.31
C THR A 79 25.14 23.55 18.86
N ASP A 80 26.22 23.98 18.21
CA ASP A 80 26.20 24.42 16.81
C ASP A 80 25.86 23.27 15.84
N ASN A 81 26.30 22.05 16.15
CA ASN A 81 25.98 20.86 15.37
C ASN A 81 24.50 20.43 15.53
N LEU A 82 23.89 20.69 16.69
CA LEU A 82 22.47 20.46 16.91
C LEU A 82 21.61 21.45 16.12
N ILE A 83 22.06 22.70 15.99
CA ILE A 83 21.39 23.73 15.18
C ILE A 83 21.41 23.35 13.69
N ASP A 84 22.59 22.99 13.17
CA ASP A 84 22.75 22.59 11.76
C ASP A 84 21.87 21.38 11.38
N THR A 85 21.89 20.33 12.21
CA THR A 85 21.06 19.14 11.97
C THR A 85 19.57 19.42 12.16
N SER A 86 19.20 20.35 13.03
CA SER A 86 17.81 20.80 13.21
C SER A 86 17.31 21.56 11.99
N GLU A 87 18.11 22.44 11.38
CA GLU A 87 17.75 23.18 10.18
C GLU A 87 17.52 22.23 8.98
N ILE A 88 18.44 21.29 8.75
CA ILE A 88 18.31 20.29 7.68
C ILE A 88 17.03 19.45 7.88
N ASN A 89 16.76 19.01 9.11
CA ASN A 89 15.54 18.26 9.42
C ASN A 89 14.27 19.10 9.22
N SER A 90 14.31 20.38 9.55
CA SER A 90 13.19 21.30 9.32
C SER A 90 12.90 21.42 7.83
N ASN A 91 13.92 21.62 7.00
CA ASN A 91 13.76 21.72 5.55
C ASN A 91 13.22 20.42 4.94
N LEU A 92 13.69 19.26 5.43
CA LEU A 92 13.14 17.95 5.03
C LEU A 92 11.68 17.78 5.44
N GLU A 93 11.28 18.28 6.62
CA GLU A 93 9.89 18.21 7.07
C GLU A 93 8.99 19.15 6.27
N SER A 94 9.43 20.36 5.95
CA SER A 94 8.72 21.26 5.04
C SER A 94 8.49 20.59 3.69
N LEU A 95 9.53 20.00 3.11
CA LEU A 95 9.42 19.30 1.83
C LEU A 95 8.42 18.12 1.91
N LYS A 96 8.45 17.37 3.01
CA LYS A 96 7.49 16.28 3.26
C LYS A 96 6.05 16.77 3.33
N ILE A 97 5.79 17.88 4.02
CA ILE A 97 4.46 18.49 4.08
C ILE A 97 3.98 18.87 2.67
N GLU A 98 4.84 19.49 1.85
CA GLU A 98 4.47 19.84 0.47
C GLU A 98 4.15 18.59 -0.37
N PHE A 99 4.90 17.49 -0.20
CA PHE A 99 4.58 16.22 -0.86
C PHE A 99 3.28 15.57 -0.35
N GLU A 100 2.96 15.72 0.94
CA GLU A 100 1.70 15.25 1.54
C GLU A 100 0.50 16.03 1.00
N GLU A 101 0.62 17.36 0.85
CA GLU A 101 -0.42 18.20 0.25
C GLU A 101 -0.68 17.85 -1.22
N ALA A 102 0.37 17.48 -1.95
CA ALA A 102 0.28 17.04 -3.35
C ALA A 102 -0.15 15.57 -3.51
N SER A 103 -0.29 14.79 -2.44
CA SER A 103 -0.49 13.32 -2.50
C SER A 103 -1.74 12.87 -3.27
N ASN A 104 -2.78 13.72 -3.29
CA ASN A 104 -4.05 13.48 -3.97
C ASN A 104 -4.11 14.03 -5.40
N TRP A 105 -3.02 14.64 -5.89
CA TRP A 105 -2.96 15.14 -7.26
C TRP A 105 -2.93 13.98 -8.25
N LYS A 106 -3.30 14.26 -9.49
CA LYS A 106 -3.05 13.32 -10.60
C LYS A 106 -1.57 13.00 -10.66
N ILE A 107 -1.20 11.76 -11.01
CA ILE A 107 0.23 11.39 -10.93
C ILE A 107 1.09 12.23 -11.87
N ASP A 108 0.55 12.71 -13.00
CA ASP A 108 1.32 13.54 -13.94
C ASP A 108 1.70 14.88 -13.30
N ASP A 109 0.72 15.54 -12.67
CA ASP A 109 0.94 16.76 -11.90
C ASP A 109 1.87 16.50 -10.71
N TYR A 110 1.68 15.37 -10.02
CA TYR A 110 2.53 14.96 -8.90
C TYR A 110 3.97 14.69 -9.31
N ARG A 111 4.20 14.10 -10.51
CA ARG A 111 5.54 13.86 -11.07
C ARG A 111 6.20 15.16 -11.49
N ALA A 112 5.48 16.04 -12.18
CA ALA A 112 5.98 17.36 -12.55
C ALA A 112 6.35 18.18 -11.30
N PHE A 113 5.50 18.13 -10.29
CA PHE A 113 5.77 18.70 -8.97
C PHE A 113 7.03 18.09 -8.34
N ALA A 114 7.15 16.77 -8.29
CA ALA A 114 8.31 16.08 -7.75
C ALA A 114 9.62 16.52 -8.44
N THR A 115 9.62 16.59 -9.79
CA THR A 115 10.77 17.08 -10.56
C THR A 115 11.08 18.54 -10.26
N SER A 116 10.08 19.39 -10.02
CA SER A 116 10.30 20.79 -9.61
C SER A 116 11.03 20.92 -8.26
N LYS A 117 11.00 19.87 -7.42
CA LYS A 117 11.66 19.86 -6.10
C LYS A 117 13.12 19.41 -6.12
N VAL A 118 13.67 19.03 -7.28
CA VAL A 118 15.08 18.66 -7.42
C VAL A 118 16.00 19.75 -6.84
N GLY A 119 15.78 21.01 -7.20
CA GLY A 119 16.60 22.12 -6.70
C GLY A 119 16.51 22.32 -5.17
N ALA A 120 15.34 22.08 -4.58
CA ALA A 120 15.16 22.14 -3.13
C ALA A 120 15.95 21.02 -2.43
N VAL A 121 15.90 19.79 -2.96
CA VAL A 121 16.68 18.66 -2.41
C VAL A 121 18.18 18.87 -2.59
N GLU A 122 18.62 19.42 -3.71
CA GLU A 122 20.04 19.78 -3.94
C GLU A 122 20.52 20.83 -2.93
N ALA A 123 19.69 21.83 -2.61
CA ALA A 123 20.01 22.82 -1.58
C ALA A 123 20.13 22.19 -0.18
N ILE A 124 19.20 21.30 0.20
CA ILE A 124 19.25 20.57 1.48
C ILE A 124 20.53 19.72 1.56
N ARG A 125 20.88 19.02 0.48
CA ARG A 125 22.11 18.22 0.40
C ARG A 125 23.36 19.08 0.50
N ALA A 126 23.36 20.27 -0.11
CA ALA A 126 24.46 21.22 0.00
C ALA A 126 24.64 21.68 1.46
N SER A 127 23.55 22.02 2.16
CA SER A 127 23.59 22.33 3.60
C SER A 127 24.16 21.18 4.43
N TYR A 128 23.75 19.94 4.12
CA TYR A 128 24.32 18.75 4.75
C TYR A 128 25.82 18.59 4.48
N SER A 129 26.28 18.87 3.26
CA SER A 129 27.70 18.80 2.89
C SER A 129 28.54 19.86 3.62
N LEU A 130 28.00 21.07 3.79
CA LEU A 130 28.62 22.13 4.59
C LEU A 130 28.73 21.73 6.06
N TYR A 131 27.68 21.13 6.63
CA TYR A 131 27.70 20.57 7.97
C TYR A 131 28.79 19.51 8.14
N LEU A 132 28.90 18.56 7.20
CA LEU A 132 29.97 17.55 7.24
C LEU A 132 31.38 18.16 7.16
N ASN A 133 31.57 19.21 6.36
CA ASN A 133 32.85 19.91 6.28
C ASN A 133 33.19 20.59 7.61
N ARG A 134 32.24 21.31 8.23
CA ARG A 134 32.41 21.90 9.58
C ARG A 134 32.77 20.84 10.61
N LEU A 135 32.05 19.72 10.63
CA LEU A 135 32.35 18.60 11.52
C LEU A 135 33.77 18.05 11.33
N SER A 136 34.24 17.93 10.08
CA SER A 136 35.59 17.41 9.80
C SER A 136 36.72 18.29 10.35
N GLN A 137 36.42 19.56 10.63
CA GLN A 137 37.35 20.52 11.23
C GLN A 137 37.34 20.45 12.77
N THR A 138 36.35 19.76 13.36
CA THR A 138 36.26 19.51 14.80
C THR A 138 36.93 18.17 15.16
N HIS A 139 37.47 18.03 16.38
CA HIS A 139 38.03 16.76 16.88
C HIS A 139 36.96 15.68 17.20
N ILE A 140 35.73 15.85 16.71
CA ILE A 140 34.62 14.93 16.96
C ILE A 140 34.75 13.75 16.00
N GLU A 141 34.88 12.53 16.54
CA GLU A 141 34.76 11.31 15.75
C GLU A 141 33.34 11.17 15.21
N PHE A 142 33.11 11.67 14.00
CA PHE A 142 31.91 11.40 13.25
C PHE A 142 32.00 10.01 12.60
N ASN A 143 30.96 9.20 12.78
CA ASN A 143 30.91 7.89 12.18
C ASN A 143 30.73 8.02 10.65
N LYS A 144 31.82 7.77 9.92
CA LYS A 144 31.92 7.87 8.46
C LYS A 144 30.90 7.00 7.72
N ASP A 145 30.43 5.92 8.34
CA ASP A 145 29.42 5.05 7.73
C ASP A 145 28.07 5.78 7.64
N PHE A 146 27.67 6.51 8.70
CA PHE A 146 26.41 7.27 8.69
C PHE A 146 26.41 8.38 7.63
N SER A 147 27.52 9.11 7.46
CA SER A 147 27.58 10.15 6.41
C SER A 147 27.57 9.57 5.01
N HIS A 148 28.22 8.42 4.82
CA HIS A 148 28.13 7.69 3.57
C HIS A 148 26.68 7.26 3.27
N PHE A 149 25.98 6.68 4.24
CA PHE A 149 24.57 6.27 4.07
C PHE A 149 23.63 7.44 3.79
N ILE A 150 23.78 8.56 4.50
CA ILE A 150 22.95 9.75 4.25
C ILE A 150 23.18 10.28 2.84
N ASN A 151 24.43 10.34 2.37
CA ASN A 151 24.72 10.76 0.99
C ASN A 151 24.11 9.82 -0.05
N ILE A 152 24.20 8.50 0.16
CA ILE A 152 23.54 7.51 -0.71
C ILE A 152 22.04 7.79 -0.80
N HIS A 153 21.36 8.05 0.32
CA HIS A 153 19.92 8.32 0.29
C HIS A 153 19.57 9.68 -0.32
N PHE A 154 20.44 10.68 -0.22
CA PHE A 154 20.27 11.92 -1.01
C PHE A 154 20.45 11.69 -2.51
N ASP A 155 21.45 10.90 -2.91
CA ASP A 155 21.63 10.50 -4.31
C ASP A 155 20.42 9.74 -4.85
N GLU A 156 19.90 8.79 -4.07
CA GLU A 156 18.68 8.06 -4.38
C GLU A 156 17.47 9.00 -4.48
N PHE A 157 17.32 9.93 -3.53
CA PHE A 157 16.21 10.89 -3.57
C PHE A 157 16.26 11.74 -4.83
N LEU A 158 17.45 12.24 -5.19
CA LEU A 158 17.63 13.02 -6.42
C LEU A 158 17.37 12.19 -7.68
N ALA A 159 17.80 10.93 -7.71
CA ALA A 159 17.51 10.03 -8.84
C ALA A 159 16.00 9.83 -9.01
N ILE A 160 15.29 9.59 -7.91
CA ILE A 160 13.82 9.46 -7.87
C ILE A 160 13.17 10.70 -8.52
N LEU A 161 13.55 11.90 -8.09
CA LEU A 161 12.93 13.14 -8.58
C LEU A 161 13.30 13.51 -10.02
N LYS A 162 14.49 13.11 -10.49
CA LYS A 162 15.01 13.41 -11.84
C LYS A 162 14.42 12.50 -12.91
N ASP A 163 14.10 11.24 -12.58
CA ASP A 163 13.47 10.29 -13.49
C ASP A 163 12.21 9.67 -12.87
N PRO A 164 11.13 10.45 -12.73
CA PRO A 164 9.94 10.03 -12.01
C PRO A 164 9.20 8.89 -12.71
N ILE A 165 9.30 8.75 -14.05
CA ILE A 165 8.63 7.69 -14.80
C ILE A 165 9.30 6.35 -14.52
N PHE A 166 10.63 6.28 -14.68
CA PHE A 166 11.39 5.07 -14.39
C PHE A 166 11.17 4.61 -12.96
N HIS A 167 11.31 5.53 -12.00
CA HIS A 167 11.16 5.22 -10.58
C HIS A 167 9.73 4.85 -10.19
N TYR A 168 8.72 5.50 -10.76
CA TYR A 168 7.33 5.08 -10.57
C TYR A 168 7.11 3.64 -11.03
N SER A 169 7.52 3.30 -12.26
CA SER A 169 7.37 1.94 -12.78
C SER A 169 8.15 0.91 -11.95
N LYS A 170 9.33 1.26 -11.45
CA LYS A 170 10.11 0.42 -10.53
C LYS A 170 9.36 0.18 -9.21
N PHE A 171 8.90 1.24 -8.54
CA PHE A 171 8.18 1.10 -7.27
C PHE A 171 6.86 0.35 -7.43
N PHE A 172 6.15 0.59 -8.53
CA PHE A 172 4.92 -0.13 -8.84
C PHE A 172 5.17 -1.64 -9.00
N ARG A 173 6.27 -2.02 -9.67
CA ARG A 173 6.73 -3.41 -9.80
C ARG A 173 7.02 -4.05 -8.44
N ASP A 174 7.80 -3.36 -7.62
CA ASP A 174 8.19 -3.84 -6.30
C ASP A 174 6.97 -4.00 -5.38
N HIS A 175 6.01 -3.07 -5.45
CA HIS A 175 4.77 -3.16 -4.68
C HIS A 175 3.86 -4.31 -5.15
N ILE A 176 3.72 -4.56 -6.45
CA ILE A 176 2.97 -5.72 -6.96
C ILE A 176 3.62 -7.03 -6.48
N LYS A 177 4.95 -7.11 -6.59
CA LYS A 177 5.71 -8.27 -6.10
C LYS A 177 5.41 -8.55 -4.64
N ASN A 178 5.59 -7.53 -3.79
CA ASN A 178 5.43 -7.68 -2.35
C ASN A 178 3.97 -7.97 -2.00
N GLU A 179 2.99 -7.30 -2.60
CA GLU A 179 1.57 -7.61 -2.38
C GLU A 179 1.22 -9.04 -2.77
N LEU A 180 1.75 -9.57 -3.87
CA LEU A 180 1.53 -10.97 -4.24
C LEU A 180 2.19 -11.92 -3.24
N GLN A 181 3.45 -11.70 -2.87
CA GLN A 181 4.16 -12.54 -1.91
C GLN A 181 3.46 -12.53 -0.53
N ASP A 182 3.10 -11.34 -0.04
CA ASP A 182 2.43 -11.13 1.24
C ASP A 182 1.01 -11.69 1.28
N ASN A 183 0.26 -11.59 0.18
CA ASN A 183 -1.07 -12.16 0.17
C ASN A 183 -0.96 -13.68 0.04
N PHE A 184 -0.18 -14.20 -0.91
CA PHE A 184 -0.06 -15.64 -1.14
C PHE A 184 0.76 -16.39 -0.10
N GLN A 185 1.52 -15.67 0.73
CA GLN A 185 2.44 -16.22 1.73
C GLN A 185 3.49 -17.14 1.07
N ILE A 186 4.10 -16.63 0.01
CA ILE A 186 5.08 -17.34 -0.82
C ILE A 186 6.39 -16.57 -0.91
N SER A 187 7.49 -17.30 -1.04
CA SER A 187 8.83 -16.72 -1.15
C SER A 187 9.16 -16.33 -2.59
N SER A 188 8.60 -17.05 -3.56
CA SER A 188 8.87 -16.84 -4.98
C SER A 188 7.57 -16.77 -5.78
N LEU A 189 7.49 -15.81 -6.70
CA LEU A 189 6.35 -15.67 -7.61
C LEU A 189 6.25 -16.84 -8.60
N SER A 190 7.33 -17.62 -8.78
CA SER A 190 7.29 -18.86 -9.56
C SER A 190 6.25 -19.86 -9.02
N GLU A 191 5.96 -19.82 -7.72
CA GLU A 191 4.94 -20.67 -7.10
C GLU A 191 3.51 -20.34 -7.59
N LEU A 192 3.32 -19.16 -8.19
CA LEU A 192 2.04 -18.79 -8.80
C LEU A 192 1.86 -19.34 -10.21
N ILE A 193 2.95 -19.74 -10.88
CA ILE A 193 2.93 -20.12 -12.29
C ILE A 193 2.36 -21.53 -12.43
N GLY A 194 1.32 -21.64 -13.24
CA GLY A 194 0.62 -22.88 -13.52
C GLY A 194 1.22 -23.67 -14.68
N PHE A 195 0.81 -24.93 -14.79
CA PHE A 195 0.93 -25.73 -16.02
C PHE A 195 2.36 -26.01 -16.54
N GLY A 196 3.40 -25.80 -15.72
CA GLY A 196 4.79 -25.96 -16.16
C GLY A 196 5.23 -24.89 -17.16
N GLU A 197 4.50 -23.77 -17.20
CA GLU A 197 4.80 -22.62 -18.04
C GLU A 197 5.90 -21.77 -17.41
N GLU A 198 6.52 -20.90 -18.20
CA GLU A 198 7.61 -20.05 -17.72
C GLU A 198 7.13 -18.71 -17.15
N LYS A 199 5.90 -18.31 -17.50
CA LYS A 199 5.34 -17.02 -17.11
C LYS A 199 3.81 -17.02 -16.98
N ILE A 200 3.34 -16.10 -16.15
CA ILE A 200 1.95 -15.63 -16.06
C ILE A 200 1.81 -14.38 -16.91
N GLU A 201 0.68 -14.23 -17.58
CA GLU A 201 0.30 -12.98 -18.24
C GLU A 201 -1.04 -12.49 -17.67
N ILE A 202 -1.10 -11.23 -17.25
CA ILE A 202 -2.32 -10.58 -16.77
C ILE A 202 -2.47 -9.28 -17.55
N GLU A 203 -3.61 -9.11 -18.22
CA GLU A 203 -3.98 -7.87 -18.88
C GLU A 203 -5.24 -7.31 -18.20
N VAL A 204 -5.19 -6.06 -17.76
CA VAL A 204 -6.32 -5.31 -17.21
C VAL A 204 -6.64 -4.20 -18.20
N ASP A 205 -7.67 -4.43 -19.02
CA ASP A 205 -8.03 -3.60 -20.18
C ASP A 205 -6.78 -3.23 -21.01
N ASP A 206 -6.75 -2.01 -21.55
CA ASP A 206 -5.57 -1.42 -22.21
C ASP A 206 -4.69 -0.66 -21.19
N LEU A 207 -5.02 -0.74 -19.90
CA LEU A 207 -4.41 0.06 -18.84
C LEU A 207 -3.13 -0.58 -18.32
N LEU A 208 -3.12 -1.90 -18.14
CA LEU A 208 -2.00 -2.58 -17.49
C LEU A 208 -1.80 -3.97 -18.06
N LYS A 209 -0.57 -4.28 -18.46
CA LYS A 209 -0.12 -5.64 -18.72
C LYS A 209 1.01 -5.99 -17.76
N ILE A 210 0.84 -7.12 -17.07
CA ILE A 210 1.82 -7.69 -16.16
C ILE A 210 2.25 -9.02 -16.74
N GLN A 211 3.56 -9.23 -16.88
CA GLN A 211 4.11 -10.57 -17.04
C GLN A 211 4.95 -10.90 -15.83
N LEU A 212 4.69 -12.04 -15.22
CA LEU A 212 5.46 -12.54 -14.09
C LEU A 212 6.17 -13.82 -14.52
N SER A 213 7.50 -13.81 -14.48
CA SER A 213 8.32 -15.00 -14.58
C SER A 213 8.88 -15.39 -13.21
N SER A 214 9.72 -16.42 -13.18
CA SER A 214 10.41 -16.83 -11.95
C SER A 214 11.40 -15.80 -11.42
N THR A 215 11.91 -14.91 -12.27
CA THR A 215 13.00 -13.98 -11.94
C THR A 215 12.61 -12.52 -12.05
N GLU A 216 11.62 -12.20 -12.88
CA GLU A 216 11.25 -10.82 -13.19
C GLU A 216 9.75 -10.62 -13.27
N ILE A 217 9.34 -9.39 -12.94
CA ILE A 217 8.03 -8.87 -13.28
C ILE A 217 8.25 -7.82 -14.34
N THR A 218 7.62 -7.92 -15.50
CA THR A 218 7.58 -6.84 -16.48
C THR A 218 6.21 -6.16 -16.45
N LEU A 219 6.21 -4.85 -16.57
CA LEU A 219 5.01 -4.03 -16.55
C LEU A 219 4.98 -3.18 -17.81
N ASP A 220 3.84 -3.19 -18.47
CA ASP A 220 3.49 -2.27 -19.53
C ASP A 220 2.27 -1.47 -19.04
N LEU A 221 2.46 -0.16 -18.88
CA LEU A 221 1.44 0.76 -18.40
C LEU A 221 0.87 1.51 -19.61
N GLY A 222 -0.44 1.40 -19.81
CA GLY A 222 -1.15 2.17 -20.83
C GLY A 222 -1.04 3.67 -20.56
N SER A 223 -1.17 4.48 -21.62
CA SER A 223 -1.07 5.95 -21.53
C SER A 223 -2.05 6.55 -20.53
N ASP A 224 -3.23 5.97 -20.41
CA ASP A 224 -4.35 6.48 -19.63
C ASP A 224 -4.50 5.76 -18.28
N PHE A 225 -3.62 4.79 -18.00
CA PHE A 225 -3.61 3.99 -16.77
C PHE A 225 -3.76 4.90 -15.55
N ILE A 226 -2.92 5.92 -15.52
CA ILE A 226 -2.76 6.90 -14.46
C ILE A 226 -4.05 7.64 -14.12
N ASP A 227 -4.79 8.08 -15.14
CA ASP A 227 -6.01 8.87 -14.97
C ASP A 227 -7.15 7.97 -14.45
N GLU A 228 -7.25 6.74 -14.95
CA GLU A 228 -8.28 5.79 -14.53
C GLU A 228 -8.02 5.17 -13.15
N VAL A 229 -6.76 5.05 -12.75
CA VAL A 229 -6.34 4.58 -11.42
C VAL A 229 -6.89 5.47 -10.30
N SER A 230 -6.88 6.80 -10.50
CA SER A 230 -7.33 7.78 -9.51
C SER A 230 -8.83 7.68 -9.17
N ASP A 231 -9.61 7.06 -10.06
CA ASP A 231 -11.05 6.87 -9.96
C ASP A 231 -11.44 5.58 -9.22
N LEU A 232 -10.45 4.75 -8.86
CA LEU A 232 -10.67 3.49 -8.17
C LEU A 232 -10.88 3.71 -6.67
N SER A 233 -12.11 3.52 -6.25
CA SER A 233 -12.47 3.42 -4.84
C SER A 233 -11.73 2.30 -4.13
N SER A 234 -11.54 2.46 -2.81
CA SER A 234 -10.88 1.49 -1.93
C SER A 234 -11.33 0.06 -2.22
N VAL A 235 -10.36 -0.81 -2.52
CA VAL A 235 -10.59 -2.21 -2.85
C VAL A 235 -10.54 -3.01 -1.57
N VAL A 236 -11.62 -3.75 -1.28
CA VAL A 236 -11.72 -4.59 -0.08
C VAL A 236 -11.89 -6.04 -0.48
N PHE A 237 -11.11 -6.93 0.15
CA PHE A 237 -11.17 -8.37 -0.09
C PHE A 237 -11.74 -9.09 1.12
N PHE A 238 -12.83 -9.81 0.89
CA PHE A 238 -13.46 -10.69 1.87
C PHE A 238 -13.18 -12.13 1.46
N GLU A 239 -12.61 -12.91 2.37
CA GLU A 239 -12.38 -14.34 2.18
C GLU A 239 -13.21 -15.20 3.15
N SER A 240 -13.08 -16.52 2.98
CA SER A 240 -13.70 -17.57 3.77
C SER A 240 -13.64 -17.30 5.29
N PRO A 241 -14.70 -17.66 6.04
CA PRO A 241 -14.80 -17.43 7.49
C PRO A 241 -13.71 -18.06 8.36
N ALA A 242 -12.83 -18.91 7.81
CA ALA A 242 -11.83 -19.66 8.57
C ALA A 242 -10.88 -18.74 9.35
N TYR A 243 -10.26 -17.75 8.69
CA TYR A 243 -9.39 -16.78 9.36
C TYR A 243 -10.16 -15.92 10.37
N TRP A 244 -11.42 -15.60 10.07
CA TRP A 244 -12.30 -14.82 10.94
C TRP A 244 -12.63 -15.52 12.26
N LYS A 245 -12.76 -16.86 12.25
CA LYS A 245 -13.01 -17.64 13.47
C LYS A 245 -11.87 -17.56 14.48
N VAL A 246 -10.64 -17.36 14.02
CA VAL A 246 -9.43 -17.28 14.86
C VAL A 246 -8.84 -15.87 14.92
N ARG A 247 -9.60 -14.85 14.50
CA ARG A 247 -9.16 -13.46 14.35
C ARG A 247 -8.38 -12.93 15.55
N GLU A 248 -8.92 -13.09 16.76
CA GLU A 248 -8.30 -12.55 17.97
C GLU A 248 -6.97 -13.23 18.31
N ALA A 249 -6.84 -14.52 18.02
CA ALA A 249 -5.56 -15.23 18.17
C ALA A 249 -4.52 -14.73 17.16
N LEU A 250 -4.92 -14.50 15.91
CA LEU A 250 -4.04 -13.99 14.85
C LEU A 250 -3.60 -12.54 15.11
N LYS A 251 -4.49 -11.70 15.68
CA LYS A 251 -4.14 -10.35 16.14
C LYS A 251 -3.11 -10.38 17.27
N SER A 252 -3.36 -11.21 18.27
CA SER A 252 -2.46 -11.37 19.42
C SER A 252 -1.08 -11.85 18.95
N ALA A 253 -1.03 -12.82 18.04
CA ALA A 253 0.22 -13.30 17.44
C ALA A 253 0.98 -12.18 16.69
N ARG A 254 0.29 -11.40 15.83
CA ARG A 254 0.86 -10.24 15.13
C ARG A 254 1.47 -9.23 16.11
N ASN A 255 0.72 -8.88 17.16
CA ASN A 255 1.16 -7.90 18.15
C ASN A 255 2.35 -8.41 18.98
N ASN A 256 2.37 -9.68 19.35
CA ASN A 256 3.48 -10.29 20.09
C ASN A 256 4.75 -10.41 19.26
N GLN A 257 4.63 -10.73 17.95
CA GLN A 257 5.77 -10.67 17.02
C GLN A 257 6.31 -9.24 16.93
N ASN A 258 5.44 -8.23 16.78
CA ASN A 258 5.84 -6.82 16.76
C ASN A 258 6.54 -6.39 18.07
N HIS A 259 6.10 -6.90 19.21
CA HIS A 259 6.71 -6.63 20.53
C HIS A 259 8.08 -7.29 20.71
N GLN A 260 8.28 -8.52 20.25
CA GLN A 260 9.59 -9.19 20.32
C GLN A 260 10.60 -8.57 19.33
N LEU A 261 10.12 -8.01 18.22
CA LEU A 261 10.96 -7.34 17.23
C LEU A 261 11.43 -5.95 17.70
N LEU A 262 10.75 -5.27 18.63
CA LEU A 262 11.17 -3.94 19.16
C LEU A 262 12.59 -3.91 19.73
N ASN A 263 13.11 -5.04 20.26
CA ASN A 263 14.48 -5.13 20.78
C ASN A 263 15.55 -5.36 19.69
N ARG A 264 15.18 -5.89 18.51
CA ARG A 264 16.05 -5.96 17.32
C ARG A 264 15.90 -4.74 16.39
N GLN A 265 14.79 -4.01 16.50
CA GLN A 265 14.37 -2.90 15.63
C GLN A 265 15.22 -1.63 15.74
N ARG A 266 15.99 -1.43 16.82
CA ARG A 266 16.82 -0.21 16.95
C ARG A 266 17.92 -0.14 15.88
N LEU A 267 18.47 -1.27 15.44
CA LEU A 267 19.50 -1.29 14.38
C LEU A 267 18.91 -1.40 12.96
N THR A 268 17.82 -2.14 12.77
CA THR A 268 17.24 -2.34 11.42
C THR A 268 16.43 -1.16 10.91
N ARG A 269 15.78 -0.36 11.80
CA ARG A 269 15.13 0.91 11.42
C ARG A 269 16.13 1.99 10.98
N LEU A 270 17.37 1.92 11.47
CA LEU A 270 18.45 2.84 11.07
C LEU A 270 18.96 2.53 9.65
N ILE A 271 18.89 1.29 9.19
CA ILE A 271 19.49 0.83 7.92
C ILE A 271 18.42 0.67 6.81
N GLY A 272 17.17 1.06 7.05
CA GLY A 272 16.11 1.02 6.04
C GLY A 272 15.72 -0.39 5.54
N LYS A 273 16.19 -1.47 6.18
CA LYS A 273 15.76 -2.83 5.84
C LYS A 273 14.30 -3.01 6.22
N LYS A 274 13.44 -3.13 5.20
CA LYS A 274 12.02 -3.48 5.36
C LYS A 274 11.91 -4.84 6.06
N ASN A 275 10.90 -4.99 6.92
CA ASN A 275 10.51 -6.27 7.51
C ASN A 275 9.74 -7.17 6.52
N ASP A 276 9.79 -6.85 5.22
CA ASP A 276 8.98 -7.47 4.14
C ASP A 276 9.36 -8.93 3.85
N ASP A 277 10.45 -9.46 4.41
CA ASP A 277 10.90 -10.85 4.16
C ASP A 277 10.25 -11.90 5.08
N ILE A 278 9.34 -11.51 6.00
CA ILE A 278 8.76 -12.45 6.98
C ILE A 278 7.34 -12.86 6.56
N LEU A 279 7.20 -14.11 6.14
CA LEU A 279 5.90 -14.74 5.90
C LEU A 279 5.26 -15.13 7.24
N THR A 280 4.11 -14.53 7.55
CA THR A 280 3.39 -14.73 8.81
C THR A 280 2.52 -16.01 8.84
N GLY A 281 2.32 -16.63 7.67
CA GLY A 281 1.33 -17.69 7.45
C GLY A 281 -0.11 -17.18 7.32
N VAL A 282 -0.32 -15.86 7.45
CA VAL A 282 -1.63 -15.20 7.31
C VAL A 282 -1.57 -14.21 6.14
N PRO A 283 -2.45 -14.33 5.14
CA PRO A 283 -2.51 -13.38 4.03
C PRO A 283 -2.69 -11.94 4.51
N LYS A 284 -1.92 -11.01 3.95
CA LYS A 284 -1.95 -9.59 4.33
C LYS A 284 -3.33 -8.95 4.26
N TYR A 285 -4.14 -9.25 3.23
CA TYR A 285 -5.51 -8.70 3.11
C TYR A 285 -6.39 -8.96 4.32
N PHE A 286 -6.11 -10.01 5.11
CA PHE A 286 -6.85 -10.29 6.33
C PHE A 286 -6.64 -9.16 7.34
N TYR A 287 -5.40 -8.74 7.51
CA TYR A 287 -5.03 -7.64 8.39
C TYR A 287 -5.49 -6.29 7.82
N ASP A 288 -5.37 -6.07 6.50
CA ASP A 288 -5.88 -4.85 5.87
C ASP A 288 -7.39 -4.68 6.12
N LEU A 289 -8.17 -5.75 5.94
CA LEU A 289 -9.61 -5.74 6.23
C LEU A 289 -9.90 -5.59 7.74
N ASP A 290 -9.13 -6.26 8.60
CA ASP A 290 -9.26 -6.13 10.05
C ASP A 290 -9.06 -4.69 10.51
N ASP A 291 -8.01 -4.04 10.03
CA ASP A 291 -7.65 -2.68 10.40
C ASP A 291 -8.73 -1.70 9.91
N VAL A 292 -9.23 -1.86 8.67
CA VAL A 292 -10.36 -1.06 8.13
C VAL A 292 -11.64 -1.22 8.95
N LEU A 293 -12.00 -2.44 9.35
CA LEU A 293 -13.21 -2.70 10.14
C LEU A 293 -13.13 -2.13 11.57
N ASN A 294 -11.92 -1.93 12.10
CA ASN A 294 -11.72 -1.38 13.44
C ASN A 294 -11.66 0.17 13.45
N ILE A 295 -11.74 0.83 12.28
CA ILE A 295 -11.82 2.29 12.21
C ILE A 295 -13.18 2.73 12.79
N LYS A 296 -13.16 3.31 13.99
CA LYS A 296 -14.33 3.92 14.61
C LYS A 296 -14.53 5.32 14.02
N THR A 297 -15.60 5.50 13.23
CA THR A 297 -15.98 6.82 12.73
C THR A 297 -16.74 7.59 13.82
N LYS A 298 -16.45 8.88 13.99
CA LYS A 298 -17.18 9.77 14.91
C LYS A 298 -18.58 10.13 14.40
N THR A 299 -18.86 9.87 13.12
CA THR A 299 -20.10 10.20 12.42
C THR A 299 -20.92 8.93 12.18
N GLU A 300 -22.12 8.88 12.76
CA GLU A 300 -23.08 7.77 12.61
C GLU A 300 -23.73 7.67 11.21
N GLY A 301 -23.39 8.56 10.27
CA GLY A 301 -24.18 8.76 9.05
C GLY A 301 -23.57 8.30 7.72
N ALA A 302 -22.26 8.03 7.63
CA ALA A 302 -21.58 7.91 6.34
C ALA A 302 -22.05 6.71 5.47
N PHE A 303 -22.71 5.72 6.08
CA PHE A 303 -23.10 4.49 5.41
C PHE A 303 -24.58 4.15 5.47
N LYS A 304 -25.40 4.97 6.14
CA LYS A 304 -26.81 4.65 6.38
C LYS A 304 -27.58 4.36 5.08
N SER A 305 -27.39 5.19 4.05
CA SER A 305 -28.01 4.97 2.74
C SER A 305 -27.61 3.65 2.08
N ALA A 306 -26.36 3.23 2.22
CA ALA A 306 -25.89 1.96 1.68
C ALA A 306 -26.39 0.76 2.50
N THR A 307 -26.46 0.92 3.83
CA THR A 307 -27.05 -0.08 4.72
C THR A 307 -28.53 -0.28 4.40
N ASP A 308 -29.29 0.81 4.24
CA ASP A 308 -30.71 0.78 3.88
C ASP A 308 -30.95 0.07 2.53
N ILE A 309 -30.09 0.32 1.52
CA ILE A 309 -30.17 -0.37 0.22
C ILE A 309 -29.93 -1.88 0.38
N LEU A 310 -28.90 -2.27 1.14
CA LEU A 310 -28.57 -3.67 1.36
C LEU A 310 -29.66 -4.40 2.16
N GLU A 311 -30.19 -3.77 3.20
CA GLU A 311 -31.27 -4.32 4.04
C GLU A 311 -32.56 -4.50 3.24
N ASN A 312 -32.90 -3.54 2.38
CA ASN A 312 -34.04 -3.65 1.48
C ASN A 312 -33.87 -4.77 0.45
N ALA A 313 -32.67 -4.91 -0.12
CA ALA A 313 -32.37 -5.95 -1.11
C ALA A 313 -32.30 -7.36 -0.50
N LEU A 314 -31.75 -7.50 0.71
CA LEU A 314 -31.60 -8.77 1.41
C LEU A 314 -32.86 -9.16 2.21
N GLY A 315 -33.77 -8.21 2.46
CA GLY A 315 -35.01 -8.45 3.19
C GLY A 315 -34.77 -8.74 4.67
N GLY A 316 -33.97 -7.91 5.34
CA GLY A 316 -33.64 -8.03 6.77
C GLY A 316 -32.81 -6.85 7.26
N GLU A 317 -32.34 -6.88 8.50
CA GLU A 317 -31.60 -5.81 9.16
C GLU A 317 -30.24 -6.28 9.71
N PHE A 318 -29.25 -5.39 9.71
CA PHE A 318 -27.95 -5.64 10.33
C PHE A 318 -27.97 -5.20 11.79
N ILE A 319 -27.75 -6.14 12.70
CA ILE A 319 -27.69 -5.89 14.15
C ILE A 319 -26.24 -5.90 14.62
N PHE A 320 -25.82 -4.79 15.23
CA PHE A 320 -24.53 -4.68 15.91
C PHE A 320 -24.69 -5.02 17.40
N LYS A 321 -24.13 -6.15 17.83
CA LYS A 321 -24.03 -6.55 19.24
C LYS A 321 -22.56 -6.42 19.67
N GLY A 322 -22.18 -5.25 20.19
CA GLY A 322 -20.78 -4.94 20.52
C GLY A 322 -19.88 -5.00 19.27
N ASP A 323 -18.84 -5.83 19.31
CA ASP A 323 -17.91 -6.03 18.17
C ASP A 323 -18.42 -7.06 17.13
N SER A 324 -19.64 -7.59 17.32
CA SER A 324 -20.23 -8.61 16.44
C SER A 324 -21.35 -8.03 15.57
N LEU A 325 -21.32 -8.37 14.27
CA LEU A 325 -22.34 -8.02 13.28
C LEU A 325 -23.15 -9.27 12.97
N SER A 326 -24.47 -9.24 13.15
CA SER A 326 -25.38 -10.30 12.69
C SER A 326 -26.42 -9.73 11.72
N PHE A 327 -26.98 -10.58 10.86
CA PHE A 327 -28.06 -10.20 9.95
C PHE A 327 -29.34 -10.92 10.37
N THR A 328 -30.42 -10.20 10.60
CA THR A 328 -31.72 -10.78 10.95
C THR A 328 -32.64 -10.65 9.76
N ASP A 329 -33.14 -11.77 9.24
CA ASP A 329 -34.12 -11.71 8.16
C ASP A 329 -35.49 -11.20 8.64
N LYS A 330 -36.39 -10.86 7.72
CA LYS A 330 -37.77 -10.45 8.03
C LYS A 330 -38.59 -11.49 8.82
N THR A 331 -38.11 -12.73 8.93
CA THR A 331 -38.75 -13.79 9.72
C THR A 331 -38.21 -13.86 11.15
N GLY A 332 -37.25 -12.99 11.52
CA GLY A 332 -36.61 -12.95 12.83
C GLY A 332 -35.48 -13.96 13.00
N ARG A 333 -35.04 -14.62 11.92
CA ARG A 333 -33.94 -15.59 11.96
C ARG A 333 -32.61 -14.86 11.91
N GLU A 334 -31.82 -15.01 12.97
CA GLU A 334 -30.46 -14.48 13.03
C GLU A 334 -29.50 -15.35 12.21
N ILE A 335 -28.91 -14.76 11.18
CA ILE A 335 -27.84 -15.33 10.38
C ILE A 335 -26.52 -14.79 10.93
N SER A 336 -25.72 -15.69 11.50
CA SER A 336 -24.39 -15.38 12.01
C SER A 336 -23.49 -14.84 10.88
N LYS A 337 -22.67 -13.82 11.18
CA LYS A 337 -21.63 -13.26 10.28
C LYS A 337 -20.83 -14.33 9.54
N ASN A 338 -20.55 -15.45 10.22
CA ASN A 338 -19.75 -16.55 9.70
C ASN A 338 -20.42 -17.30 8.54
N LEU A 339 -21.73 -17.16 8.36
CA LEU A 339 -22.50 -17.75 7.26
C LEU A 339 -22.73 -16.75 6.12
N VAL A 340 -22.52 -15.46 6.38
CA VAL A 340 -22.66 -14.40 5.40
C VAL A 340 -21.32 -14.17 4.71
N SER A 341 -20.86 -15.15 3.93
CA SER A 341 -19.66 -15.02 3.13
C SER A 341 -19.94 -14.04 1.97
N PHE A 342 -19.61 -12.77 2.15
CA PHE A 342 -19.72 -11.79 1.08
C PHE A 342 -18.44 -11.75 0.25
N GLY A 343 -18.61 -11.70 -1.07
CA GLY A 343 -17.52 -11.52 -2.04
C GLY A 343 -17.09 -10.05 -2.14
N MET A 344 -16.02 -9.82 -2.91
CA MET A 344 -15.44 -8.49 -3.17
C MET A 344 -16.50 -7.48 -3.63
N THR A 345 -16.51 -6.28 -3.04
CA THR A 345 -17.36 -5.15 -3.50
C THR A 345 -16.48 -3.93 -3.77
N ASN A 346 -16.77 -3.20 -4.85
CA ASN A 346 -16.08 -1.96 -5.20
C ASN A 346 -17.06 -0.78 -5.03
N ARG A 347 -16.74 0.22 -4.19
CA ARG A 347 -17.65 1.33 -3.87
C ARG A 347 -17.26 2.64 -4.55
N LYS A 348 -17.80 2.95 -5.74
CA LYS A 348 -17.63 4.28 -6.33
C LYS A 348 -18.31 5.33 -5.43
N ASN A 349 -17.58 6.34 -4.96
CA ASN A 349 -18.18 7.56 -4.41
C ASN A 349 -18.78 8.32 -5.58
N SER A 350 -20.09 8.29 -5.73
CA SER A 350 -20.81 9.13 -6.69
C SER A 350 -21.65 10.13 -5.93
N ASP A 351 -21.14 11.35 -5.79
CA ASP A 351 -21.97 12.49 -5.42
C ASP A 351 -21.60 13.73 -6.27
N PRO A 352 -22.08 13.81 -7.52
CA PRO A 352 -22.32 15.09 -8.17
C PRO A 352 -23.81 15.46 -7.96
N TYR A 353 -24.12 16.74 -7.85
CA TYR A 353 -25.49 17.33 -7.77
C TYR A 353 -26.02 17.68 -6.37
N PHE A 354 -25.34 18.60 -5.69
CA PHE A 354 -26.03 19.69 -5.00
C PHE A 354 -26.13 20.91 -5.93
N LYS A 355 -27.14 20.93 -6.81
CA LYS A 355 -27.68 22.18 -7.37
C LYS A 355 -29.14 22.31 -6.96
N LYS A 356 -29.38 23.17 -5.98
CA LYS A 356 -30.69 23.74 -5.70
C LYS A 356 -31.07 24.71 -6.84
N SER A 357 -32.18 24.43 -7.50
CA SER A 357 -33.04 25.43 -8.18
C SER A 357 -34.45 24.84 -8.10
N GLN A 358 -35.26 25.29 -7.14
CA GLN A 358 -36.36 26.24 -7.33
C GLN A 358 -37.49 25.72 -8.23
N LEU A 359 -38.66 25.62 -7.56
CA LEU A 359 -40.02 25.29 -8.00
C LEU A 359 -40.35 23.80 -8.15
#